data_AF-A0AAU6P8L5-F1
#
_entry.id   AF-A0AAU6P8L5-F1
#
_cell.length_a   1.000
_cell.length_b   1.000
_cell.length_c   1.000
_cell.angle_alpha   90.00
_cell.angle_beta   90.00
_cell.angle_gamma   90.00
#
_symmetry.space_group_name_H-M   'P 1'
#
loop_
_entity.id
_entity.type
_entity.pdbx_description
1 polymer ?
#
loop_
_entity_poly.entity_id
_entity_poly.type
_entity_poly.pdbx_seq_one_letter_code
_entity_poly.pdbx_strand_id
1 'polypeptide(L)' 'MIWAFESDSPNKNIQIIGDTKKPLYIIDNKEATPEEVEKIAPKKILSMTVLKGEKATKSYGEKGKNGVIIITTK' A
#
# COMPACT_ATOMS: atom_id res chain seq x y z
N MET A 1 -23.90 -48.41 1.59
CA MET A 1 -24.47 -47.41 0.65
C MET A 1 -25.23 -46.43 1.53
N ILE A 2 -24.67 -45.29 1.89
CA ILE A 2 -24.26 -44.18 1.03
C ILE A 2 -23.05 -43.44 1.64
N TRP A 3 -21.97 -43.34 0.87
CA TRP A 3 -20.86 -42.41 1.09
C TRP A 3 -21.26 -41.08 0.44
N ALA A 4 -21.24 -39.98 1.19
CA ALA A 4 -21.09 -38.65 0.62
C ALA A 4 -19.81 -38.06 1.18
N PHE A 5 -18.73 -38.28 0.44
CA PHE A 5 -17.44 -37.63 0.59
C PHE A 5 -17.60 -36.22 0.01
N GLU A 6 -17.87 -35.22 0.85
CA GLU A 6 -17.74 -33.83 0.45
C GLU A 6 -16.26 -33.47 0.43
N SER A 7 -15.73 -33.44 -0.79
CA SER A 7 -14.36 -33.12 -1.14
C SER A 7 -14.18 -31.60 -1.25
N ASP A 8 -13.16 -31.08 -0.55
CA ASP A 8 -12.43 -29.83 -0.82
C ASP A 8 -13.21 -28.50 -0.61
N SER A 9 -12.71 -27.44 0.05
CA SER A 9 -11.33 -26.94 0.15
C SER A 9 -11.18 -26.07 1.42
N PRO A 10 -10.09 -26.18 2.22
CA PRO A 10 -9.70 -25.09 3.11
C PRO A 10 -8.93 -24.04 2.29
N ASN A 11 -9.63 -23.25 1.48
CA ASN A 11 -9.04 -22.01 0.98
C ASN A 11 -8.99 -21.02 2.14
N LYS A 12 -7.98 -21.19 3.01
CA LYS A 12 -7.57 -20.19 3.98
C LYS A 12 -6.85 -19.08 3.22
N ASN A 13 -7.62 -18.32 2.42
CA ASN A 13 -7.23 -16.97 2.08
C ASN A 13 -7.21 -16.22 3.41
N ILE A 14 -6.01 -16.00 3.93
CA ILE A 14 -5.77 -15.06 5.02
C ILE A 14 -6.08 -13.70 4.41
N GLN A 15 -7.37 -13.33 4.39
CA GLN A 15 -7.74 -11.94 4.34
C GLN A 15 -7.17 -11.37 5.63
N ILE A 16 -6.07 -10.64 5.52
CA ILE A 16 -5.55 -9.82 6.59
C ILE A 16 -6.66 -8.79 6.84
N ILE A 17 -7.63 -9.15 7.68
CA ILE A 17 -8.64 -8.26 8.26
C ILE A 17 -7.98 -7.41 9.35
N GLY A 18 -6.87 -6.78 9.00
CA GLY A 18 -6.63 -5.44 9.48
C GLY A 18 -7.21 -4.55 8.41
N ASP A 19 -7.94 -3.52 8.78
CA ASP A 19 -7.99 -2.30 8.00
C ASP A 19 -6.54 -1.84 7.78
N THR A 20 -5.85 -2.45 6.82
CA THR A 20 -4.48 -2.19 6.41
C THR A 20 -4.58 -0.95 5.56
N LYS A 21 -4.89 0.16 6.22
CA LYS A 21 -5.05 1.44 5.57
C LYS A 21 -3.72 1.77 4.90
N LYS A 22 -3.66 1.53 3.59
CA LYS A 22 -2.43 1.67 2.81
C LYS A 22 -2.03 3.15 2.86
N PRO A 23 -0.75 3.46 3.14
CA PRO A 23 -0.27 4.83 3.01
C PRO A 23 -0.40 5.26 1.54
N LEU A 24 -0.58 6.56 1.32
CA LEU A 24 -0.56 7.13 -0.01
C LEU A 24 0.89 7.17 -0.52
N TYR A 25 1.14 6.66 -1.72
CA TYR A 25 2.45 6.75 -2.35
C TYR A 25 2.48 7.91 -3.34
N ILE A 26 3.53 8.71 -3.26
CA ILE A 26 3.75 9.86 -4.13
C ILE A 26 5.14 9.73 -4.74
N ILE A 27 5.26 9.77 -6.06
CA ILE A 27 6.53 9.81 -6.77
C ILE A 27 6.65 11.18 -7.44
N ASP A 28 7.69 11.94 -7.13
CA ASP A 28 7.95 13.26 -7.73
C ASP A 28 6.73 14.20 -7.69
N ASN A 29 6.07 14.25 -6.51
CA ASN A 29 4.82 14.99 -6.25
C ASN A 29 3.58 14.51 -7.02
N LYS A 30 3.61 13.32 -7.64
CA LYS A 30 2.45 12.69 -8.28
C LYS A 30 1.98 11.47 -7.51
N GLU A 31 0.66 11.31 -7.38
CA GLU A 31 0.08 10.08 -6.82
C GLU A 31 0.50 8.87 -7.66
N ALA A 32 1.01 7.86 -6.97
CA ALA A 32 1.48 6.63 -7.59
C ALA A 32 0.87 5.41 -6.91
N THR A 33 0.78 4.35 -7.69
CA THR A 33 0.40 3.04 -7.17
C THR A 33 1.60 2.34 -6.52
N PRO A 34 1.37 1.42 -5.58
CA PRO A 34 2.44 0.60 -5.02
C PRO A 34 3.19 -0.19 -6.09
N GLU A 35 2.53 -0.60 -7.18
CA GLU A 35 3.16 -1.28 -8.30
C GLU A 35 4.16 -0.39 -9.05
N GLU A 36 3.86 0.90 -9.20
CA GLU A 36 4.80 1.86 -9.80
C GLU A 36 6.00 2.08 -8.90
N VAL A 37 5.79 2.16 -7.58
CA VAL A 37 6.88 2.28 -6.60
C VAL A 37 7.79 1.06 -6.63
N GLU A 38 7.24 -0.15 -6.70
CA GLU A 38 8.01 -1.39 -6.79
C GLU A 38 8.81 -1.50 -8.10
N LYS A 39 8.29 -0.92 -9.20
CA LYS A 39 9.00 -0.84 -10.48
C LYS A 39 10.16 0.17 -10.47
N ILE A 40 10.21 1.10 -9.52
CA ILE A 40 11.34 2.03 -9.39
C ILE A 40 12.55 1.29 -8.85
N ALA A 41 13.63 1.32 -9.63
CA ALA A 41 14.91 0.82 -9.15
C ALA A 41 15.41 1.66 -7.96
N PRO A 42 15.86 1.04 -6.85
CA PRO A 42 16.32 1.76 -5.66
C PRO A 42 17.50 2.71 -5.95
N LYS A 43 18.29 2.43 -7.01
CA LYS A 43 19.38 3.30 -7.48
C LYS A 43 18.92 4.65 -8.05
N LYS A 44 17.66 4.74 -8.50
CA LYS A 44 17.04 5.96 -9.04
C LYS A 44 16.36 6.81 -7.96
N ILE A 45 16.17 6.29 -6.75
CA ILE A 45 15.60 7.04 -5.63
C ILE A 45 16.65 8.04 -5.16
N LEU A 46 16.28 9.32 -5.18
CA LEU A 46 17.07 10.42 -4.61
C LEU A 46 16.82 10.52 -3.11
N SER A 47 15.55 10.50 -2.69
CA SER A 47 15.17 10.54 -1.27
C SER A 47 13.76 9.98 -1.05
N MET A 48 13.49 9.54 0.18
CA MET A 48 12.18 9.09 0.61
C MET A 48 11.77 9.85 1.88
N THR A 49 10.68 10.59 1.78
CA THR A 49 10.09 11.38 2.87
C THR A 49 8.79 10.74 3.30
N VAL A 50 8.65 10.41 4.59
CA VAL A 50 7.41 9.87 5.14
C VAL A 50 6.70 10.96 5.94
N LEU A 51 5.54 11.39 5.45
CA LEU A 51 4.65 12.31 6.15
C LEU A 51 3.64 11.52 6.99
N LYS A 52 3.45 11.93 8.24
CA LYS A 52 2.50 11.32 9.19
C LYS A 52 1.67 12.38 9.90
N GLY A 53 0.50 11.99 10.38
CA GLY A 53 -0.40 12.86 11.15
C GLY A 53 -0.85 14.09 10.37
N GLU A 54 -0.82 15.25 11.02
CA GLU A 54 -1.33 16.51 10.47
C GLU A 54 -0.61 16.97 9.20
N LYS A 55 0.70 16.69 9.06
CA LYS A 55 1.46 17.08 7.85
C LYS A 55 0.97 16.34 6.61
N ALA A 56 0.59 15.08 6.78
CA ALA A 56 0.08 14.23 5.72
C ALA A 56 -1.35 14.64 5.34
N THR A 57 -2.23 14.87 6.32
CA THR A 57 -3.61 15.28 6.08
C THR A 57 -3.73 16.71 5.55
N LYS A 58 -2.82 17.61 5.93
CA LYS A 58 -2.79 18.99 5.41
C LYS A 58 -2.43 19.05 3.93
N SER A 59 -1.55 18.16 3.46
CA SER A 59 -1.07 18.15 2.08
C SER A 59 -1.93 17.27 1.16
N TYR A 60 -2.45 16.16 1.67
CA TYR A 60 -3.16 15.12 0.88
C TYR A 60 -4.58 14.81 1.37
N GLY A 61 -5.11 15.56 2.32
CA GLY A 61 -6.46 15.40 2.84
C GLY A 61 -6.69 14.05 3.54
N GLU A 62 -7.89 13.49 3.37
CA GLU A 62 -8.27 12.23 4.01
C GLU A 62 -7.42 11.04 3.55
N LYS A 63 -6.91 11.06 2.31
CA LYS A 63 -6.00 10.03 1.80
C LYS A 63 -4.70 9.96 2.61
N GLY A 64 -4.25 11.10 3.13
CA GLY A 64 -3.06 11.22 3.98
C GLY A 64 -3.27 10.83 5.45
N LYS A 65 -4.50 10.54 5.90
CA LYS A 65 -4.76 10.09 7.29
C LYS A 65 -3.96 8.83 7.66
N ASN A 66 -3.64 8.01 6.67
CA ASN A 66 -2.91 6.75 6.84
C ASN A 66 -1.40 6.92 6.67
N GLY A 67 -0.93 8.16 6.47
CA GLY A 67 0.44 8.50 6.12
C GLY A 67 0.62 8.64 4.61
N VAL A 68 1.61 9.46 4.24
CA VAL A 68 2.02 9.63 2.84
C VAL A 68 3.51 9.36 2.73
N ILE A 69 3.90 8.57 1.74
CA ILE A 69 5.27 8.24 1.43
C ILE A 69 5.60 8.95 0.13
N ILE A 70 6.43 9.98 0.21
CA ILE A 70 6.91 10.76 -0.92
C ILE A 70 8.29 10.23 -1.32
N ILE A 71 8.41 9.78 -2.55
CA ILE A 71 9.63 9.29 -3.16
C ILE A 71 10.04 10.33 -4.19
N THR A 72 11.26 10.84 -4.08
CA THR A 72 11.86 11.73 -5.06
C THR A 72 12.87 10.92 -5.84
N THR A 73 12.83 10.99 -7.17
CA THR A 73 13.81 10.32 -8.03
C THR A 73 14.89 11.31 -8.51
N LYS A 74 16.01 10.79 -9.02
CA LYS A 74 17.13 11.60 -9.53
C LYS A 74 16.88 12.18 -10.91
#